data_AF-M1UT67-F1
#
_entry.id   AF-M1UT67-F1
#
_cell.length_a   1.000
_cell.length_b   1.000
_cell.length_c   1.000
_cell.angle_alpha   90.00
_cell.angle_beta   90.00
_cell.angle_gamma   90.00
#
_symmetry.space_group_name_H-M   'P 1'
#
loop_
_entity.id
_entity.type
_entity.pdbx_description
1 polymer ?
#
loop_
_entity_poly.entity_id
_entity_poly.type
_entity_poly.pdbx_seq_one_letter_code
_entity_poly.pdbx_strand_id
1 'polypeptide(L)'
;MASTTVNGEVGGSAARTGGKRGTGRVGDAASGDLVFTSACRLVRDQSETLSASDAKSLPSIKVSWDQKLSTYIYRTKRFLLSSERVSISGIGMAITSVVMCAEILRNEGFVDIVSIETSMLKSKAQNAPAHQKPVVEIVVERTPQFHERMEAENAARAARRPDRERRAATGAPSGRRGGGNARSAADARPHPRDGEEESEENEDAEHE
;
A
#
# COMPACT_ATOMS: atom_id res chain seq x y z
N MET A 1 -69.18 24.27 -38.05
CA MET A 1 -68.06 23.76 -38.87
C MET A 1 -67.93 22.28 -38.60
N ALA A 2 -67.91 21.48 -39.67
CA ALA A 2 -68.32 20.09 -39.69
C ALA A 2 -67.16 19.09 -39.59
N SER A 3 -67.55 17.86 -39.27
CA SER A 3 -67.09 16.60 -39.89
C SER A 3 -66.09 15.71 -39.13
N THR A 4 -66.66 14.59 -38.66
CA THR A 4 -66.05 13.28 -38.39
C THR A 4 -65.56 12.61 -39.69
N THR A 5 -64.42 11.89 -39.68
CA THR A 5 -64.02 10.78 -40.61
C THR A 5 -62.75 10.13 -39.98
N VAL A 6 -62.69 8.86 -39.53
CA VAL A 6 -62.69 7.53 -40.19
C VAL A 6 -61.40 7.16 -40.95
N ASN A 7 -60.75 6.09 -40.45
CA ASN A 7 -59.89 5.03 -41.05
C ASN A 7 -59.03 5.25 -42.31
N GLY A 8 -57.83 4.64 -42.29
CA GLY A 8 -57.06 4.31 -43.50
C GLY A 8 -55.83 3.43 -43.20
N GLU A 9 -56.01 2.11 -43.32
CA GLU A 9 -54.94 1.08 -43.40
C GLU A 9 -54.32 1.05 -44.82
N VAL A 10 -53.49 0.03 -45.10
CA VAL A 10 -52.79 -0.31 -46.37
C VAL A 10 -51.44 0.43 -46.54
N GLY A 11 -50.27 -0.20 -46.61
CA GLY A 11 -49.88 -1.49 -47.17
C GLY A 11 -48.94 -1.23 -48.35
N GLY A 12 -47.64 -1.49 -48.20
CA GLY A 12 -46.63 -1.18 -49.22
C GLY A 12 -45.43 -2.12 -49.17
N SER A 13 -45.36 -3.00 -50.16
CA SER A 13 -44.49 -4.17 -50.29
C SER A 13 -43.19 -3.86 -51.06
N ALA A 14 -42.11 -4.53 -50.61
CA ALA A 14 -40.96 -5.08 -51.32
C ALA A 14 -40.26 -4.31 -52.46
N ALA A 15 -38.94 -4.14 -52.31
CA ALA A 15 -37.99 -4.41 -53.40
C ALA A 15 -36.61 -4.83 -52.84
N ARG A 16 -36.17 -6.03 -53.23
CA ARG A 16 -34.82 -6.58 -53.01
C ARG A 16 -33.96 -6.33 -54.24
N THR A 17 -32.70 -5.92 -54.05
CA THR A 17 -31.56 -6.15 -54.96
C THR A 17 -30.30 -6.15 -54.08
N GLY A 18 -29.63 -7.28 -53.82
CA GLY A 18 -28.51 -7.83 -54.60
C GLY A 18 -27.30 -6.88 -54.59
N GLY A 19 -26.07 -7.17 -54.16
CA GLY A 19 -25.36 -8.36 -53.72
C GLY A 19 -23.86 -8.08 -53.96
N LYS A 20 -22.96 -8.46 -53.04
CA LYS A 20 -21.57 -8.84 -53.37
C LYS A 20 -20.89 -9.49 -52.16
N ARG A 21 -20.58 -10.77 -52.33
CA ARG A 21 -19.77 -11.59 -51.42
C ARG A 21 -18.30 -11.27 -51.70
N GLY A 22 -17.58 -10.80 -50.69
CA GLY A 22 -16.12 -10.69 -50.68
C GLY A 22 -15.54 -11.85 -49.87
N THR A 23 -14.72 -12.66 -50.53
CA THR A 23 -13.91 -13.75 -49.97
C THR A 23 -12.68 -13.17 -49.25
N GLY A 24 -12.34 -13.65 -48.05
CA GLY A 24 -11.10 -13.22 -47.39
C GLY A 24 -10.79 -13.89 -46.04
N ARG A 25 -10.23 -15.11 -46.12
CA ARG A 25 -9.26 -15.80 -45.23
C ARG A 25 -9.27 -15.57 -43.70
N VAL A 26 -9.45 -16.72 -43.03
CA VAL A 26 -8.82 -17.26 -41.80
C VAL A 26 -7.63 -16.47 -41.21
N GLY A 27 -7.71 -16.23 -39.90
CA GLY A 27 -6.59 -15.86 -39.03
C GLY A 27 -7.01 -15.92 -37.56
N ASP A 28 -6.77 -17.07 -36.92
CA ASP A 28 -6.75 -17.22 -35.46
C ASP A 28 -5.58 -16.43 -34.84
N ALA A 29 -5.86 -15.63 -33.81
CA ALA A 29 -4.97 -15.28 -32.68
C ALA A 29 -5.77 -14.35 -31.75
N ALA A 30 -6.36 -14.86 -30.67
CA ALA A 30 -5.73 -15.01 -29.35
C ALA A 30 -5.45 -13.68 -28.63
N SER A 31 -5.95 -13.62 -27.39
CA SER A 31 -5.67 -12.65 -26.32
C SER A 31 -6.25 -11.25 -26.53
N GLY A 32 -7.18 -10.74 -25.71
CA GLY A 32 -7.31 -10.96 -24.27
C GLY A 32 -6.76 -9.74 -23.52
N ASP A 33 -7.30 -8.55 -23.79
CA ASP A 33 -7.03 -7.37 -22.95
C ASP A 33 -8.26 -7.11 -22.07
N LEU A 34 -8.28 -7.85 -20.96
CA LEU A 34 -8.97 -7.44 -19.74
C LEU A 34 -8.31 -6.15 -19.26
N VAL A 35 -8.90 -5.01 -19.62
CA VAL A 35 -8.65 -3.72 -18.99
C VAL A 35 -9.11 -3.80 -17.54
N PHE A 36 -8.18 -4.17 -16.66
CA PHE A 36 -8.37 -4.12 -15.21
C PHE A 36 -8.17 -2.68 -14.73
N THR A 37 -9.13 -1.80 -15.04
CA THR A 37 -9.24 -0.47 -14.43
C THR A 37 -9.90 -0.60 -13.06
N SER A 38 -9.16 -1.11 -12.08
CA SER A 38 -9.55 -0.95 -10.67
C SER A 38 -9.17 0.45 -10.20
N ALA A 39 -10.01 1.41 -10.56
CA ALA A 39 -9.97 2.75 -10.00
C ALA A 39 -10.75 2.75 -8.68
N CYS A 40 -10.06 2.75 -7.54
CA CYS A 40 -10.64 3.28 -6.31
C CYS A 40 -10.73 4.81 -6.43
N ARG A 41 -11.72 5.27 -7.20
CA ARG A 41 -12.08 6.68 -7.31
C ARG A 41 -12.93 7.02 -6.07
N LEU A 42 -12.29 7.39 -4.97
CA LEU A 42 -12.97 8.05 -3.86
C LEU A 42 -13.33 9.46 -4.31
N VAL A 43 -14.58 9.62 -4.77
CA VAL A 43 -15.15 10.88 -5.22
C VAL A 43 -15.45 11.76 -4.01
N ARG A 44 -14.79 12.92 -3.93
CA ARG A 44 -15.40 14.16 -3.44
C ARG A 44 -15.35 15.17 -4.59
N ASP A 45 -16.49 15.79 -4.82
CA ASP A 45 -16.81 16.66 -5.94
C ASP A 45 -16.21 18.09 -5.77
N GLN A 46 -15.85 18.67 -6.92
CA GLN A 46 -15.51 20.07 -7.26
C GLN A 46 -14.03 20.54 -7.26
N SER A 47 -13.56 20.73 -8.50
CA SER A 47 -12.57 21.67 -9.07
C SER A 47 -11.12 21.69 -8.56
N GLU A 48 -10.31 20.76 -9.07
CA GLU A 48 -9.10 21.02 -9.89
C GLU A 48 -8.52 19.64 -10.26
N THR A 49 -8.77 19.18 -11.49
CA THR A 49 -8.10 17.98 -12.00
C THR A 49 -6.65 18.34 -12.29
N LEU A 50 -5.76 18.04 -11.35
CA LEU A 50 -4.33 18.22 -11.57
C LEU A 50 -3.87 17.40 -12.77
N SER A 51 -3.20 18.07 -13.70
CA SER A 51 -2.54 17.44 -14.83
C SER A 51 -1.45 16.51 -14.31
N ALA A 52 -1.32 15.31 -14.90
CA ALA A 52 -0.25 14.36 -14.59
C ALA A 52 1.18 14.95 -14.73
N SER A 53 1.31 16.10 -15.41
CA SER A 53 2.56 16.85 -15.54
C SER A 53 2.98 17.55 -14.23
N ASP A 54 2.03 18.04 -13.43
CA ASP A 54 2.32 18.84 -12.24
C ASP A 54 2.84 17.98 -11.09
N ALA A 55 2.36 16.73 -10.98
CA ALA A 55 2.81 15.75 -10.00
C ALA A 55 4.32 15.49 -10.04
N LYS A 56 4.96 15.64 -11.22
CA LYS A 56 6.40 15.38 -11.39
C LYS A 56 7.30 16.48 -10.84
N SER A 57 6.75 17.67 -10.56
CA SER A 57 7.49 18.80 -9.98
C SER A 57 7.37 18.90 -8.45
N LEU A 58 6.45 18.15 -7.86
CA LEU A 58 6.20 18.21 -6.42
C LEU A 58 7.37 17.63 -5.63
N PRO A 59 7.70 18.21 -4.46
CA PRO A 59 8.57 17.56 -3.49
C PRO A 59 8.05 16.16 -3.19
N SER A 60 8.93 15.16 -3.25
CA SER A 60 8.53 13.76 -3.06
C SER A 60 9.29 13.10 -1.90
N ILE A 61 8.57 12.29 -1.14
CA ILE A 61 9.07 11.49 -0.03
C ILE A 61 8.96 10.03 -0.43
N LYS A 62 10.10 9.34 -0.43
CA LYS A 62 10.17 7.88 -0.60
C LYS A 62 10.20 7.23 0.78
N VAL A 63 9.17 6.45 1.06
CA VAL A 63 9.01 5.70 2.29
C VAL A 63 9.62 4.31 2.10
N SER A 64 10.58 3.99 2.96
CA SER A 64 11.20 2.68 3.10
C SER A 64 10.89 2.08 4.49
N TRP A 65 11.06 0.76 4.60
CA TRP A 65 10.65 -0.02 5.79
C TRP A 65 11.56 0.18 7.02
N ASP A 66 12.80 0.62 6.80
CA ASP A 66 13.88 0.66 7.77
C ASP A 66 13.86 1.91 8.66
N GLN A 67 13.04 2.91 8.34
CA GLN A 67 12.94 4.15 9.11
C GLN A 67 11.66 4.21 9.94
N LYS A 68 11.73 5.01 11.02
CA LYS A 68 10.60 5.27 11.90
C LYS A 68 9.52 6.09 11.18
N LEU A 69 8.26 5.74 11.42
CA LEU A 69 7.10 6.44 10.88
C LEU A 69 7.11 7.95 11.18
N SER A 70 7.51 8.33 12.39
CA SER A 70 7.61 9.73 12.83
C SER A 70 8.58 10.57 12.00
N THR A 71 9.60 9.96 11.39
CA THR A 71 10.52 10.65 10.48
C THR A 71 9.81 11.12 9.22
N TYR A 72 8.94 10.28 8.65
CA TYR A 72 8.20 10.64 7.44
C TYR A 72 7.14 11.70 7.71
N ILE A 73 6.45 11.60 8.85
CA ILE A 73 5.52 12.64 9.33
C ILE A 73 6.25 13.98 9.45
N TYR A 74 7.41 14.01 10.11
CA TYR A 74 8.20 15.23 10.27
C TYR A 74 8.69 15.79 8.93
N ARG A 75 9.19 14.94 8.03
CA ARG A 75 9.64 15.37 6.70
C ARG A 75 8.49 15.97 5.88
N THR A 76 7.31 15.38 5.95
CA THR A 76 6.11 15.87 5.27
C THR A 76 5.74 17.26 5.77
N LYS A 77 5.61 17.44 7.10
CA LYS A 77 5.37 18.74 7.73
C LYS A 77 6.43 19.77 7.30
N ARG A 78 7.71 19.39 7.21
CA ARG A 78 8.79 20.30 6.79
C ARG A 78 8.68 20.72 5.32
N PHE A 79 8.33 19.81 4.41
CA PHE A 79 8.12 20.20 3.00
C PHE A 79 6.92 21.12 2.83
N LEU A 80 5.84 20.87 3.56
CA LEU A 80 4.62 21.69 3.52
C LEU A 80 4.78 23.13 4.08
N LEU A 81 5.89 23.42 4.76
CA LEU A 81 6.24 24.80 5.11
C LEU A 81 6.70 25.60 3.88
N SER A 82 7.38 24.95 2.92
CA SER A 82 7.92 25.58 1.72
C SER A 82 7.06 25.39 0.47
N SER A 83 6.29 24.31 0.40
CA SER A 83 5.40 23.98 -0.72
C SER A 83 3.98 23.75 -0.22
N GLU A 84 3.00 23.94 -1.09
CA GLU A 84 1.59 23.68 -0.75
C GLU A 84 1.25 22.19 -0.75
N ARG A 85 1.88 21.44 -1.66
CA ARG A 85 1.66 20.01 -1.87
C ARG A 85 2.95 19.22 -1.76
N VAL A 86 2.82 17.93 -1.46
CA VAL A 86 3.92 16.96 -1.36
C VAL A 86 3.42 15.57 -1.74
N SER A 87 4.24 14.81 -2.46
CA SER A 87 3.97 13.41 -2.82
C SER A 87 4.65 12.47 -1.83
N ILE A 88 3.92 11.48 -1.31
CA ILE A 88 4.44 10.42 -0.43
C ILE A 88 4.25 9.10 -1.15
N SER A 89 5.33 8.36 -1.38
CA SER A 89 5.27 7.11 -2.13
C SER A 89 6.07 5.99 -1.46
N GLY A 90 5.63 4.75 -1.68
CA GLY A 90 6.23 3.57 -1.06
C GLY A 90 5.92 2.30 -1.84
N ILE A 91 6.74 1.27 -1.63
CA ILE A 91 6.75 0.04 -2.44
C ILE A 91 6.55 -1.18 -1.53
N GLY A 92 5.69 -2.11 -1.94
CA GLY A 92 5.47 -3.38 -1.22
C GLY A 92 5.06 -3.16 0.23
N MET A 93 5.80 -3.74 1.19
CA MET A 93 5.48 -3.64 2.62
C MET A 93 5.52 -2.20 3.16
N ALA A 94 6.23 -1.28 2.51
CA ALA A 94 6.28 0.12 2.93
C ALA A 94 4.96 0.87 2.67
N ILE A 95 4.05 0.31 1.85
CA ILE A 95 2.75 0.91 1.54
C ILE A 95 1.95 1.18 2.82
N THR A 96 1.95 0.25 3.79
CA THR A 96 1.25 0.45 5.06
C THR A 96 1.73 1.70 5.78
N SER A 97 3.05 1.94 5.80
CA SER A 97 3.62 3.15 6.41
C SER A 97 3.27 4.43 5.66
N VAL A 98 3.14 4.38 4.33
CA VAL A 98 2.68 5.53 3.52
C VAL A 98 1.25 5.91 3.90
N VAL A 99 0.36 4.92 3.93
CA VAL A 99 -1.05 5.12 4.27
C VAL A 99 -1.18 5.64 5.71
N MET A 100 -0.49 5.00 6.66
CA MET A 100 -0.47 5.47 8.05
C MET A 100 0.06 6.91 8.20
N CYS A 101 1.10 7.30 7.43
CA CYS A 101 1.58 8.69 7.46
C CYS A 101 0.51 9.68 7.01
N ALA A 102 -0.15 9.40 5.88
CA ALA A 102 -1.20 10.27 5.34
C ALA A 102 -2.40 10.35 6.30
N GLU A 103 -2.81 9.22 6.88
CA GLU A 103 -3.90 9.15 7.85
C GLU A 103 -3.59 9.93 9.12
N ILE A 104 -2.40 9.77 9.71
CA ILE A 104 -2.01 10.51 10.92
C ILE A 104 -2.05 12.02 10.65
N LEU A 105 -1.45 12.47 9.55
CA LEU A 105 -1.42 13.90 9.20
C LEU A 105 -2.81 14.48 8.96
N ARG A 106 -3.71 13.71 8.33
CA ARG A 106 -5.10 14.11 8.10
C ARG A 106 -5.90 14.14 9.40
N ASN A 107 -5.74 13.14 10.26
CA ASN A 107 -6.44 13.07 11.54
C ASN A 107 -5.97 14.18 12.51
N GLU A 108 -4.70 14.56 12.45
CA GLU A 108 -4.16 15.70 13.17
C GLU A 108 -4.57 17.06 12.56
N GLY A 109 -5.21 17.06 11.39
CA GLY A 109 -5.70 18.26 10.70
C GLY A 109 -4.62 19.09 9.99
N PHE A 110 -3.45 18.52 9.71
CA PHE A 110 -2.38 19.21 8.99
C PHE A 110 -2.58 19.19 7.48
N VAL A 111 -3.18 18.13 6.94
CA VAL A 111 -3.26 17.93 5.48
C VAL A 111 -4.62 17.40 5.05
N ASP A 112 -4.96 17.70 3.80
CA ASP A 112 -6.00 17.03 3.04
C ASP A 112 -5.36 16.13 1.96
N ILE A 113 -6.03 15.01 1.66
CA ILE A 113 -5.56 14.05 0.64
C ILE A 113 -6.12 14.47 -0.70
N VAL A 114 -5.25 14.77 -1.66
CA VAL A 114 -5.62 15.22 -3.00
C VAL A 114 -5.79 14.03 -3.94
N SER A 115 -4.83 13.11 -3.96
CA SER A 115 -4.89 11.91 -4.79
C SER A 115 -4.22 10.72 -4.13
N ILE A 116 -4.72 9.53 -4.46
CA ILE A 116 -4.13 8.24 -4.10
C ILE A 116 -4.05 7.42 -5.38
N GLU A 117 -2.83 7.13 -5.82
CA GLU A 117 -2.56 6.34 -7.01
C GLU A 117 -1.80 5.08 -6.62
N THR A 118 -2.14 3.97 -7.26
CA THR A 118 -1.44 2.69 -7.07
C THR A 118 -1.02 2.15 -8.43
N SER A 119 0.21 1.68 -8.54
CA SER A 119 0.77 1.12 -9.77
C SER A 119 1.62 -0.11 -9.46
N MET A 120 2.01 -0.85 -10.50
CA MET A 120 2.90 -2.01 -10.39
C MET A 120 4.26 -1.67 -10.99
N LEU A 121 5.31 -1.73 -10.18
CA LEU A 121 6.69 -1.53 -10.61
C LEU A 121 7.33 -2.88 -10.96
N LYS A 122 7.76 -3.04 -12.21
CA LYS A 122 8.57 -4.18 -12.65
C LYS A 122 10.00 -3.98 -12.17
N SER A 123 10.44 -4.73 -11.16
CA SER A 123 11.84 -4.73 -10.71
C SER A 123 12.61 -5.86 -11.40
N LYS A 124 13.66 -5.51 -12.14
CA LYS A 124 14.63 -6.48 -12.68
C LYS A 124 15.85 -6.49 -11.76
N ALA A 125 15.95 -7.49 -10.89
CA ALA A 125 17.19 -7.73 -10.16
C ALA A 125 18.19 -8.44 -11.09
N GLN A 126 19.47 -8.13 -10.96
CA GLN A 126 20.50 -8.58 -11.92
C GLN A 126 20.61 -10.10 -12.03
N ASN A 127 20.26 -10.84 -10.96
CA ASN A 127 20.34 -12.30 -10.85
C ASN A 127 19.01 -12.97 -10.44
N ALA A 128 17.87 -12.30 -10.58
CA ALA A 128 16.57 -12.90 -10.23
C ALA A 128 15.48 -12.59 -11.28
N PRO A 129 14.45 -13.44 -11.39
CA PRO A 129 13.32 -13.17 -12.27
C PRO A 129 12.71 -11.79 -12.04
N ALA A 130 12.18 -11.18 -13.09
CA ALA A 130 11.50 -9.90 -12.96
C ALA A 130 10.21 -10.11 -12.15
N HIS A 131 10.13 -9.47 -10.97
CA HIS A 131 8.93 -9.48 -10.14
C HIS A 131 8.27 -8.11 -10.17
N GLN A 132 6.93 -8.10 -10.11
CA GLN A 132 6.16 -6.88 -9.99
C GLN A 132 5.93 -6.57 -8.52
N LYS A 133 6.21 -5.33 -8.10
CA LYS A 133 5.93 -4.84 -6.75
C LYS A 133 4.88 -3.73 -6.82
N PRO A 134 3.84 -3.75 -5.97
CA PRO A 134 2.92 -2.64 -5.90
C PRO A 134 3.64 -1.40 -5.38
N VAL A 135 3.25 -0.24 -5.90
CA VAL A 135 3.71 1.08 -5.49
C VAL A 135 2.48 1.92 -5.24
N VAL A 136 2.47 2.64 -4.13
CA VAL A 136 1.46 3.67 -3.85
C VAL A 136 2.12 5.04 -3.92
N GLU A 137 1.37 6.01 -4.39
CA GLU A 137 1.69 7.43 -4.35
C GLU A 137 0.47 8.20 -3.82
N ILE A 138 0.67 8.99 -2.78
CA ILE A 138 -0.35 9.81 -2.15
C ILE A 138 0.11 11.26 -2.23
N VAL A 139 -0.66 12.10 -2.91
CA VAL A 139 -0.45 13.55 -2.90
C VAL A 139 -1.29 14.15 -1.80
N VAL A 140 -0.64 14.90 -0.90
CA VAL A 140 -1.30 15.64 0.17
C VAL A 140 -1.04 17.13 0.02
N GLU A 141 -2.01 17.91 0.49
CA GLU A 141 -2.00 19.36 0.48
C GLU A 141 -2.17 19.89 1.90
N ARG A 142 -1.47 20.98 2.25
CA ARG A 142 -1.62 21.59 3.57
C ARG A 142 -3.02 22.18 3.76
N THR A 143 -3.56 22.05 4.96
CA THR A 143 -4.83 22.71 5.32
C THR A 143 -4.63 24.21 5.59
N PRO A 144 -5.70 25.03 5.59
CA PRO A 144 -5.60 26.44 5.95
C PRO A 144 -5.08 26.67 7.38
N GLN A 145 -5.36 25.74 8.31
CA GLN A 145 -4.93 25.81 9.72
C GLN A 145 -3.53 25.24 9.94
N PHE A 146 -2.80 24.88 8.88
CA PHE A 146 -1.51 24.20 8.98
C PHE A 146 -0.48 24.98 9.80
N HIS A 147 -0.31 26.28 9.52
CA HIS A 147 0.69 27.11 10.21
C HIS A 147 0.39 27.28 11.69
N GLU A 148 -0.86 27.56 12.05
CA GLU A 148 -1.30 27.67 13.45
C GLU A 148 -1.03 26.37 14.22
N ARG A 149 -1.38 25.22 13.63
CA ARG A 149 -1.13 23.91 14.25
C ARG A 149 0.36 23.58 14.35
N MET A 150 1.17 23.97 13.37
CA MET A 150 2.61 23.79 13.40
C MET A 150 3.27 24.60 14.52
N GLU A 151 2.83 25.85 14.70
CA GLU A 151 3.29 26.70 15.79
C GLU A 151 2.89 26.14 17.16
N ALA A 152 1.63 25.71 17.30
CA ALA A 152 1.12 25.08 18.53
C ALA A 152 1.89 23.79 18.89
N GLU A 153 2.14 22.91 17.91
CA GLU A 153 2.91 21.68 18.10
C GLU A 153 4.36 21.99 18.50
N ASN A 154 4.99 22.98 17.85
CA ASN A 154 6.36 23.37 18.16
C ASN A 154 6.47 23.99 19.57
N ALA A 155 5.51 24.82 19.97
CA ALA A 155 5.42 25.37 21.31
C ALA A 155 5.24 24.26 22.36
N ALA A 156 4.33 23.30 22.10
CA ALA A 156 4.14 22.14 22.98
C ALA A 156 5.40 21.27 23.09
N ARG A 157 6.14 21.09 21.99
CA ARG A 157 7.40 20.35 21.97
C ARG A 157 8.50 21.09 22.74
N ALA A 158 8.59 22.41 22.60
CA ALA A 158 9.54 23.23 23.35
C ALA A 158 9.26 23.16 24.86
N ALA A 159 7.99 23.21 25.27
CA ALA A 159 7.57 23.09 26.67
C ALA A 159 7.84 21.69 27.28
N ARG A 160 7.92 20.63 26.46
CA ARG A 160 8.30 19.27 26.91
C ARG A 160 9.80 19.05 27.04
N ARG A 161 10.63 19.86 26.37
CA ARG A 161 12.09 19.78 26.46
C ARG A 161 12.64 19.96 27.88
N PRO A 162 12.18 20.93 28.71
CA PRO A 162 12.67 21.07 30.09
C PRO A 162 12.34 19.87 30.99
N ASP A 163 11.21 19.17 30.77
CA ASP A 163 10.89 17.96 31.55
C ASP A 163 11.77 16.77 31.14
N ARG A 164 12.11 16.65 29.85
CA ARG A 164 13.03 15.61 29.37
C ARG A 164 14.47 15.83 29.87
N GLU A 165 14.93 17.09 29.91
CA GLU A 165 16.23 17.46 30.48
C GLU A 165 16.29 17.12 31.98
N ARG A 166 15.22 17.40 32.73
CA ARG A 166 15.09 17.01 34.16
C ARG A 166 15.08 15.49 34.34
N ARG A 167 14.31 14.75 33.54
CA ARG A 167 14.29 13.27 33.60
C ARG A 167 15.63 12.63 33.22
N ALA A 168 16.35 13.21 32.25
CA ALA A 168 17.70 12.77 31.87
C ALA A 168 18.72 13.07 32.97
N ALA A 169 18.60 14.22 33.65
CA ALA A 169 19.46 14.59 34.78
C ALA A 169 19.19 13.77 36.06
N THR A 170 17.97 13.24 36.25
CA THR A 170 17.62 12.44 37.43
C THR A 170 18.04 10.96 37.32
N GLY A 171 18.71 10.56 36.22
CA GLY A 171 19.32 9.23 36.11
C GLY A 171 18.37 8.04 36.23
N ALA A 172 17.06 8.23 36.08
CA ALA A 172 16.10 7.13 36.17
C ALA A 172 16.34 6.16 35.00
N PRO A 173 16.77 4.91 35.24
CA PRO A 173 17.03 3.98 34.17
C PRO A 173 15.72 3.72 33.43
N SER A 174 15.67 4.07 32.15
CA SER A 174 14.68 3.51 31.25
C SER A 174 14.85 2.00 31.36
N GLY A 175 13.85 1.32 31.93
CA GLY A 175 13.85 -0.14 32.04
C GLY A 175 14.11 -0.73 30.67
N ARG A 176 15.37 -1.12 30.43
CA ARG A 176 15.72 -2.10 29.43
C ARG A 176 14.91 -3.32 29.86
N ARG A 177 13.81 -3.60 29.14
CA ARG A 177 13.35 -4.97 28.99
C ARG A 177 14.52 -5.71 28.34
N GLY A 178 15.42 -6.20 29.18
CA GLY A 178 16.27 -7.32 28.84
C GLY A 178 15.33 -8.48 28.59
N GLY A 179 14.98 -8.69 27.32
CA GLY A 179 14.56 -10.00 26.83
C GLY A 179 15.80 -10.89 26.84
N GLY A 180 16.28 -11.21 28.04
CA GLY A 180 17.22 -12.30 28.23
C GLY A 180 16.47 -13.58 27.89
N ASN A 181 16.98 -14.32 26.91
CA ASN A 181 16.65 -15.72 26.72
C ASN A 181 17.13 -16.48 27.97
N ALA A 182 16.34 -16.44 29.04
CA ALA A 182 16.40 -17.42 30.09
C ALA A 182 15.84 -18.71 29.49
N ARG A 183 16.72 -19.49 28.85
CA ARG A 183 16.50 -20.91 28.65
C ARG A 183 16.24 -21.47 30.05
N SER A 184 14.99 -21.82 30.34
CA SER A 184 14.65 -22.54 31.56
C SER A 184 15.32 -23.91 31.47
N ALA A 185 16.48 -24.00 32.11
CA ALA A 185 17.09 -25.26 32.50
C ALA A 185 16.23 -25.87 33.62
N ALA A 186 15.15 -26.56 33.22
CA ALA A 186 14.31 -27.35 34.11
C ALA A 186 13.46 -28.34 33.29
N ASP A 187 14.09 -29.12 32.41
CA ASP A 187 13.50 -30.39 31.93
C ASP A 187 14.58 -31.34 31.39
N ALA A 188 15.66 -31.52 32.17
CA ALA A 188 16.63 -32.58 31.92
C ALA A 188 16.13 -33.84 32.63
N ARG A 189 15.33 -34.66 31.93
CA ARG A 189 15.11 -36.04 32.35
C ARG A 189 16.44 -36.80 32.28
N PRO A 190 16.92 -37.41 33.37
CA PRO A 190 18.12 -38.23 33.32
C PRO A 190 17.81 -39.55 32.60
N HIS A 191 18.54 -39.82 31.51
CA HIS A 191 18.66 -41.16 30.95
C HIS A 191 19.58 -41.98 31.87
N PRO A 192 19.13 -43.11 32.44
CA PRO A 192 20.05 -44.04 33.08
C PRO A 192 20.85 -44.79 32.00
N ARG A 193 22.17 -44.70 32.08
CA ARG A 193 23.10 -45.71 31.56
C ARG A 193 23.67 -46.43 32.77
N ASP A 194 23.63 -47.75 32.70
CA ASP A 194 24.43 -48.82 33.33
C ASP A 194 23.53 -50.06 33.14
N GLY A 195 23.84 -51.10 32.35
CA GLY A 195 25.07 -51.89 32.32
C GLY A 195 24.81 -53.18 33.12
N GLU A 196 25.08 -54.36 32.52
CA GLU A 196 25.04 -55.75 33.05
C GLU A 196 23.73 -56.52 32.75
N GLU A 197 23.77 -57.46 31.77
CA GLU A 197 24.01 -58.94 31.91
C GLU A 197 22.70 -59.64 32.31
N GLU A 198 22.15 -60.69 31.71
CA GLU A 198 22.50 -61.94 30.98
C GLU A 198 21.18 -62.32 30.23
N SER A 199 21.02 -63.27 29.31
CA SER A 199 21.77 -64.41 28.80
C SER A 199 21.05 -64.89 27.52
N GLU A 200 21.85 -65.44 26.60
CA GLU A 200 21.62 -66.64 25.77
C GLU A 200 20.17 -67.07 25.45
N GLU A 201 19.86 -67.20 24.16
CA GLU A 201 19.72 -68.53 23.55
C GLU A 201 19.80 -68.45 22.01
N ASN A 202 20.70 -69.27 21.47
CA ASN A 202 20.88 -69.60 20.06
C ASN A 202 19.65 -70.37 19.53
N GLU A 203 19.36 -70.35 18.24
CA GLU A 203 19.56 -71.44 17.25
C GLU A 203 18.45 -71.16 16.19
N ASP A 204 18.53 -71.27 14.88
CA ASP A 204 19.40 -71.91 13.89
C ASP A 204 19.05 -71.24 12.52
N ALA A 205 20.02 -70.87 11.70
CA ALA A 205 20.54 -71.63 10.55
C ALA A 205 19.56 -71.85 9.37
N GLU A 206 19.82 -71.09 8.29
CA GLU A 206 19.87 -71.47 6.87
C GLU A 206 18.92 -72.54 6.30
N HIS A 207 18.19 -72.22 5.21
CA HIS A 207 18.48 -72.74 3.85
C HIS A 207 17.54 -72.15 2.79
N GLU A 208 18.14 -71.81 1.64
CA GLU A 208 17.64 -71.65 0.26
C GLU A 208 16.30 -70.96 -0.04
#